data_AF-A0A965ABE3-F1
#
_entry.id   AF-A0A965ABE3-F1
#
_cell.length_a   1.000
_cell.length_b   1.000
_cell.length_c   1.000
_cell.angle_alpha   90.00
_cell.angle_beta   90.00
_cell.angle_gamma   90.00
#
_symmetry.space_group_name_H-M   'P 1'
#
loop_
_entity.id
_entity.type
_entity.pdbx_description
1 polymer ?
#
loop_
_entity_poly.entity_id
_entity_poly.type
_entity_poly.pdbx_seq_one_letter_code
_entity_poly.pdbx_strand_id
1 'polypeptide(L)'
;MFRFSTIVLLIFFIPSAKAQDSLRYLNEVTVTAFKSNRPLSEMAGAISLLDNQLLSRYGSTSLLPAVNSIAGVRMEERSPGSYRFSIRGSLLRSPFGIRNIKFYRDGLP
;
A
#
# COMPACT_ATOMS: atom_id res chain seq x y z
N MET A 1 -63.86 40.90 -17.86
CA MET A 1 -62.74 41.87 -17.96
C MET A 1 -61.80 41.57 -16.78
N PHE A 2 -60.83 40.67 -16.97
CA PHE A 2 -59.36 40.95 -16.87
C PHE A 2 -59.02 41.79 -15.61
N ARG A 3 -58.20 41.38 -14.63
CA ARG A 3 -56.83 40.83 -14.69
C ARG A 3 -56.38 40.34 -13.28
N PHE A 4 -55.55 39.30 -13.27
CA PHE A 4 -54.32 39.11 -12.46
C PHE A 4 -54.21 39.74 -11.06
N SER A 5 -54.00 38.91 -10.02
CA SER A 5 -52.78 39.04 -9.21
C SER A 5 -52.52 37.78 -8.38
N THR A 6 -51.44 37.10 -8.76
CA THR A 6 -50.83 35.89 -8.22
C THR A 6 -50.39 36.04 -6.76
N ILE A 7 -50.92 35.20 -5.86
CA ILE A 7 -50.30 34.94 -4.55
C ILE A 7 -49.43 33.69 -4.71
N VAL A 8 -48.13 33.92 -4.58
CA VAL A 8 -47.03 33.00 -4.83
C VAL A 8 -47.01 31.91 -3.75
N LEU A 9 -47.23 30.66 -4.18
CA LEU A 9 -46.95 29.45 -3.40
C LEU A 9 -45.43 29.27 -3.34
N LEU A 10 -44.82 29.64 -2.21
CA LEU A 10 -43.40 29.46 -1.96
C LEU A 10 -43.11 27.97 -1.66
N ILE A 11 -42.91 27.20 -2.72
CA ILE A 11 -42.42 25.82 -2.65
C ILE A 11 -40.97 25.88 -2.16
N PHE A 12 -40.73 25.40 -0.94
CA PHE A 12 -39.38 25.12 -0.44
C PHE A 12 -38.76 24.00 -1.29
N PHE A 13 -37.94 24.37 -2.27
CA PHE A 13 -37.10 23.43 -3.02
C PHE A 13 -35.90 23.07 -2.11
N ILE A 14 -36.01 21.99 -1.36
CA ILE A 14 -34.87 21.46 -0.58
C ILE A 14 -33.89 20.85 -1.60
N PRO A 15 -32.66 21.39 -1.74
CA PRO A 15 -31.66 20.71 -2.54
C PRO A 15 -31.24 19.45 -1.77
N SER A 16 -31.64 18.27 -2.28
CA SER A 16 -31.08 17.00 -1.83
C SER A 16 -29.58 17.01 -2.17
N ALA A 17 -28.74 17.29 -1.18
CA ALA A 17 -27.31 17.09 -1.29
C ALA A 17 -27.06 15.60 -1.54
N LYS A 18 -26.77 15.22 -2.80
CA LYS A 18 -26.25 13.90 -3.08
C LYS A 18 -24.85 13.84 -2.49
N ALA A 19 -24.71 13.12 -1.37
CA ALA A 19 -23.41 12.71 -0.88
C ALA A 19 -22.74 11.90 -2.00
N GLN A 20 -21.74 12.51 -2.63
CA GLN A 20 -20.92 11.82 -3.62
C GLN A 20 -20.21 10.70 -2.87
N ASP A 21 -20.60 9.46 -3.17
CA ASP A 21 -20.01 8.29 -2.53
C ASP A 21 -18.51 8.28 -2.81
N SER A 22 -17.71 8.35 -1.74
CA SER A 22 -16.26 8.51 -1.81
C SER A 22 -15.55 7.16 -1.96
N LEU A 23 -16.20 6.24 -2.67
CA LEU A 23 -15.63 4.94 -3.03
C LEU A 23 -14.50 5.16 -4.04
N ARG A 24 -13.31 5.35 -3.50
CA ARG A 24 -12.05 5.32 -4.24
C ARG A 24 -11.74 3.86 -4.57
N TYR A 25 -11.93 3.48 -5.83
CA TYR A 25 -11.44 2.19 -6.31
C TYR A 25 -9.92 2.15 -6.18
N LEU A 26 -9.41 1.20 -5.40
CA LEU A 26 -7.97 0.94 -5.34
C LEU A 26 -7.54 0.28 -6.64
N ASN A 27 -6.39 0.70 -7.18
CA ASN A 27 -5.81 0.04 -8.33
C ASN A 27 -5.37 -1.37 -7.94
N GLU A 28 -5.73 -2.35 -8.77
CA GLU A 28 -5.23 -3.71 -8.64
C GLU A 28 -3.72 -3.71 -8.89
N VAL A 29 -2.95 -4.32 -7.98
CA VAL A 29 -1.50 -4.49 -8.14
C VAL A 29 -1.20 -5.95 -8.34
N THR A 30 -0.69 -6.29 -9.51
CA THR A 30 -0.20 -7.64 -9.81
C THR A 30 1.24 -7.78 -9.34
N VAL A 31 1.54 -8.85 -8.60
CA VAL A 31 2.89 -9.12 -8.07
C VAL A 31 3.37 -10.47 -8.60
N THR A 32 4.57 -10.49 -9.18
CA THR A 32 5.20 -11.72 -9.65
C THR A 32 5.76 -12.51 -8.47
N ALA A 33 4.91 -13.22 -7.73
CA ALA A 33 5.36 -14.30 -6.85
C ALA A 33 5.08 -15.64 -7.54
N PHE A 34 6.09 -16.52 -7.55
CA PHE A 34 6.01 -17.86 -8.16
C PHE A 34 5.56 -17.86 -9.64
N LYS A 35 6.29 -17.17 -10.53
CA LYS A 35 6.12 -17.24 -12.01
C LYS A 35 4.67 -17.14 -12.55
N SER A 36 3.74 -16.61 -11.75
CA SER A 36 2.32 -16.47 -12.08
C SER A 36 1.92 -15.02 -11.87
N ASN A 37 1.31 -14.40 -12.88
CA ASN A 37 0.89 -13.01 -12.89
C ASN A 37 -0.56 -12.92 -12.38
N ARG A 38 -0.76 -13.14 -11.08
CA ARG A 38 -2.10 -13.16 -10.44
C ARG A 38 -2.27 -12.00 -9.45
N PRO A 39 -3.49 -11.51 -9.21
CA PRO A 39 -3.74 -10.53 -8.17
C PRO A 39 -3.37 -11.07 -6.79
N LEU A 40 -2.90 -10.18 -5.91
CA LEU A 40 -2.52 -10.53 -4.54
C LEU A 40 -3.61 -11.28 -3.76
N SER A 41 -4.89 -10.98 -4.02
CA SER A 41 -6.04 -11.63 -3.38
C SER A 41 -6.17 -13.12 -3.72
N GLU A 42 -5.65 -13.54 -4.87
CA GLU A 42 -5.71 -14.94 -5.35
C GLU A 42 -4.45 -15.73 -4.99
N MET A 43 -3.46 -15.09 -4.34
CA MET A 43 -2.18 -15.72 -4.01
C MET A 43 -2.25 -16.39 -2.63
N ALA A 44 -1.96 -17.69 -2.59
CA ALA A 44 -1.79 -18.43 -1.34
C ALA A 44 -0.41 -18.11 -0.71
N GLY A 45 -0.27 -16.90 -0.14
CA GLY A 45 0.97 -16.49 0.53
C GLY A 45 0.87 -15.10 1.17
N ALA A 46 1.63 -14.87 2.24
CA ALA A 46 1.76 -13.54 2.83
C ALA A 46 2.75 -12.71 2.00
N ILE A 47 2.20 -11.80 1.19
CA ILE A 47 2.96 -10.91 0.31
C ILE A 47 2.73 -9.48 0.78
N SER A 48 3.79 -8.67 0.76
CA SER A 48 3.71 -7.24 1.06
C SER A 48 4.40 -6.47 -0.04
N LEU A 49 3.73 -5.41 -0.53
CA LEU A 49 4.22 -4.54 -1.58
C LEU A 49 4.65 -3.21 -0.95
N LEU A 50 5.88 -2.79 -1.20
CA LEU A 50 6.32 -1.41 -0.99
C LEU A 50 6.22 -0.69 -2.32
N ASP A 51 5.26 0.21 -2.45
CA ASP A 51 5.11 1.05 -3.63
C ASP A 51 5.89 2.36 -3.49
N ASN A 52 6.00 3.11 -4.59
CA ASN A 52 6.69 4.39 -4.58
C ASN A 52 6.04 5.41 -3.63
N GLN A 53 4.73 5.33 -3.42
CA GLN A 53 4.03 6.21 -2.49
C GLN A 53 4.45 5.93 -1.04
N LEU A 54 4.60 4.67 -0.65
CA LEU A 54 5.05 4.29 0.67
C LEU A 54 6.54 4.59 0.87
N LEU A 55 7.38 4.32 -0.14
CA LEU A 55 8.80 4.64 -0.09
C LEU A 55 9.05 6.15 0.06
N SER A 56 8.32 6.98 -0.69
CA SER A 56 8.44 8.44 -0.63
C SER A 56 8.01 9.03 0.73
N ARG A 57 7.14 8.36 1.48
CA ARG A 57 6.74 8.80 2.84
C ARG A 57 7.86 8.73 3.86
N TYR A 58 8.80 7.80 3.71
CA TYR A 58 9.88 7.58 4.68
C TYR A 58 11.22 8.22 4.25
N GLY A 59 11.25 8.91 3.11
CA GLY A 59 12.44 9.56 2.55
C GLY A 59 13.31 8.62 1.72
N SER A 60 14.06 9.19 0.76
CA SER A 60 14.89 8.44 -0.19
C SER A 60 16.27 8.02 0.35
N THR A 61 16.61 8.42 1.58
CA THR A 61 17.92 8.18 2.18
C THR A 61 18.10 6.73 2.66
N SER A 62 17.02 6.06 3.08
CA SER A 62 17.11 4.71 3.60
C SER A 62 15.80 3.94 3.41
N LEU A 63 15.91 2.68 2.99
CA LEU A 63 14.78 1.75 2.89
C LEU A 63 14.36 1.19 4.25
N LEU A 64 15.20 1.35 5.27
CA LEU A 64 15.06 0.76 6.59
C LEU A 64 13.71 1.07 7.28
N PRO A 65 13.25 2.34 7.35
CA PRO A 65 11.93 2.65 7.90
C PRO A 65 10.77 2.05 7.07
N ALA A 66 10.87 2.08 5.74
CA ALA A 66 9.82 1.53 4.87
C ALA A 66 9.71 0.00 5.02
N VAL A 67 10.83 -0.71 5.04
CA VAL A 67 10.88 -2.16 5.24
C VAL A 67 10.35 -2.54 6.63
N ASN A 68 10.71 -1.78 7.66
CA ASN A 68 10.23 -2.03 9.03
C ASN A 68 8.74 -1.72 9.24
N SER A 69 8.06 -1.11 8.26
CA SER A 69 6.60 -0.97 8.29
C SER A 69 5.86 -2.27 7.96
N ILE A 70 6.56 -3.27 7.40
CA ILE A 70 5.97 -4.57 7.04
C ILE A 70 5.94 -5.49 8.27
N ALA A 71 4.77 -6.04 8.57
CA ALA A 71 4.60 -6.99 9.67
C ALA A 71 5.46 -8.26 9.47
N GLY A 72 6.18 -8.65 10.52
CA GLY A 72 7.02 -9.85 10.50
C GLY A 72 8.31 -9.72 9.68
N VAL A 73 8.65 -8.52 9.21
CA VAL A 73 9.95 -8.19 8.59
C VAL A 73 10.71 -7.24 9.51
N ARG A 74 12.01 -7.42 9.61
CA ARG A 74 12.86 -6.49 10.36
C ARG A 74 14.21 -6.31 9.70
N MET A 75 14.59 -5.05 9.51
CA MET A 75 15.83 -4.58 8.95
C MET A 75 16.56 -3.70 9.95
N GLU A 76 17.86 -3.95 10.13
CA GLU A 76 18.72 -3.19 11.05
C GLU A 76 20.05 -2.89 10.39
N GLU A 77 20.53 -1.66 10.49
CA GLU A 77 21.85 -1.28 10.01
C GLU A 77 22.88 -1.54 11.11
N ARG A 78 23.98 -2.21 10.77
CA ARG A 78 25.10 -2.45 11.70
C ARG A 78 26.25 -1.48 11.51
N SER A 79 26.45 -1.05 10.28
CA SER A 79 27.46 -0.09 9.83
C SER A 79 26.99 0.46 8.49
N PRO A 80 27.51 1.61 8.03
CA PRO A 80 27.11 2.19 6.74
C PRO A 80 27.11 1.15 5.61
N GLY A 81 25.93 0.90 5.04
CA GLY A 81 25.74 -0.06 3.93
C GLY A 81 25.69 -1.55 4.33
N SER A 82 25.79 -1.89 5.62
CA SER A 82 25.66 -3.26 6.13
C SER A 82 24.36 -3.43 6.90
N TYR A 83 23.46 -4.25 6.35
CA TYR A 83 22.14 -4.47 6.91
C TYR A 83 21.93 -5.92 7.31
N ARG A 84 21.29 -6.11 8.46
CA ARG A 84 20.65 -7.36 8.86
C ARG A 84 19.21 -7.32 8.36
N PHE A 85 18.77 -8.42 7.75
CA PHE A 85 17.40 -8.53 7.26
C PHE A 85 16.81 -9.87 7.72
N SER A 86 15.64 -9.80 8.35
CA SER A 86 14.87 -10.96 8.80
C SER A 86 13.46 -10.92 8.26
N ILE A 87 12.96 -12.10 7.94
CA ILE A 87 11.55 -12.39 7.78
C ILE A 87 11.20 -13.46 8.81
N ARG A 88 10.17 -13.23 9.63
CA ARG A 88 9.62 -14.16 10.63
C ARG A 88 10.70 -14.85 11.49
N GLY A 89 11.69 -14.10 11.95
CA GLY A 89 12.72 -14.59 12.87
C GLY A 89 13.90 -15.37 12.24
N SER A 90 14.09 -15.32 10.92
CA SER A 90 15.18 -16.05 10.23
C SER A 90 16.61 -15.72 10.74
N LEU A 91 16.79 -14.61 11.46
CA LEU A 91 18.09 -14.13 11.97
C LEU A 91 18.62 -14.87 13.22
N LEU A 92 17.81 -15.68 13.91
CA LEU A 92 18.12 -16.18 15.28
C LEU A 92 19.46 -16.92 15.46
N ARG A 93 20.09 -17.42 14.39
CA ARG A 93 21.39 -18.12 14.44
C ARG A 93 22.29 -17.85 13.23
N SER A 94 22.14 -16.71 12.56
CA SER A 94 22.95 -16.42 11.37
C SER A 94 24.20 -15.59 11.71
N PRO A 95 25.43 -16.12 11.56
CA PRO A 95 26.66 -15.34 11.78
C PRO A 95 26.81 -14.19 10.77
N PHE A 96 26.17 -14.30 9.60
CA PHE A 96 26.11 -13.26 8.56
C PHE A 96 24.65 -12.84 8.32
N GLY A 97 24.41 -11.56 8.04
CA GLY A 97 23.12 -10.87 8.23
C GLY A 97 21.87 -11.37 7.47
N ILE A 98 21.94 -12.46 6.70
CA ILE A 98 20.82 -13.07 5.97
C ILE A 98 21.04 -14.59 5.85
N ARG A 99 20.04 -15.39 6.24
CA ARG A 99 20.00 -16.85 6.02
C ARG A 99 18.58 -17.24 5.63
N ASN A 100 18.44 -18.22 4.74
CA ASN A 100 17.14 -18.73 4.26
C ASN A 100 16.25 -17.64 3.63
N ILE A 101 16.84 -16.54 3.17
CA ILE A 101 16.17 -15.46 2.46
C ILE A 101 16.83 -15.34 1.10
N LYS A 102 16.03 -15.36 0.05
CA LYS A 102 16.47 -15.14 -1.33
C LYS A 102 16.10 -13.71 -1.71
N PHE A 103 17.08 -12.96 -2.20
CA PHE A 103 16.83 -11.67 -2.83
C PHE A 103 16.76 -11.90 -4.32
N TYR A 104 15.93 -11.10 -4.98
CA TYR A 104 15.87 -11.06 -6.42
C TYR A 104 15.84 -9.59 -6.83
N ARG A 105 16.68 -9.23 -7.80
CA ARG A 105 16.66 -7.93 -8.46
C ARG A 105 16.37 -8.17 -9.92
N ASP A 106 15.32 -7.53 -10.45
CA ASP A 106 14.89 -7.69 -11.84
C ASP A 106 14.67 -9.17 -12.24
N GLY A 107 14.23 -10.00 -11.28
CA GLY A 107 14.00 -11.44 -11.46
C GLY A 107 15.24 -12.33 -11.32
N LEU A 108 16.42 -11.76 -11.09
CA LEU A 108 17.69 -12.48 -10.94
C LEU A 108 18.08 -12.54 -9.47
N PRO A 109 18.55 -13.71 -8.96
CA PRO A 109 18.99 -13.86 -7.58
C PRO A 109 20.25 -13.03 -7.25
#